data_AF-A0A849IQT5-F1
#
_entry.id   AF-A0A849IQT5-F1
#
_cell.length_a   1.000
_cell.length_b   1.000
_cell.length_c   1.000
_cell.angle_alpha   90.00
_cell.angle_beta   90.00
_cell.angle_gamma   90.00
#
_symmetry.space_group_name_H-M   'P 1'
#
loop_
_entity.id
_entity.type
_entity.pdbx_description
1 polymer ?
#
loop_
_entity_poly.entity_id
_entity_poly.type
_entity_poly.pdbx_seq_one_letter_code
_entity_poly.pdbx_strand_id
1 'polypeptide(L)' 'MAKTTAARRQLAGLDLVPVSAPMVGLATRVGGSQQPTLTAVQLASALSVRDGLAALVACDRRLLEAAKSEHLPVMTPI' A
#
# COMPACT_ATOMS: atom_id res chain seq x y z
N MET A 1 -11.80 22.52 -13.52
CA MET A 1 -11.89 21.19 -14.18
C MET A 1 -10.57 20.67 -14.78
N ALA A 2 -9.44 21.41 -14.80
CA ALA A 2 -8.18 20.94 -15.40
C ALA A 2 -7.35 19.93 -14.56
N LYS A 3 -7.46 19.97 -13.23
CA LYS A 3 -6.66 19.15 -12.30
C LYS A 3 -6.94 17.64 -12.42
N THR A 4 -8.19 17.28 -12.70
CA THR A 4 -8.66 15.89 -12.80
C THR A 4 -8.09 15.16 -14.02
N THR A 5 -7.79 15.88 -15.11
CA THR A 5 -7.24 15.29 -16.33
C THR A 5 -5.74 15.05 -16.24
N ALA A 6 -5.00 15.92 -15.54
CA ALA A 6 -3.58 15.72 -15.28
C ALA A 6 -3.34 14.53 -14.33
N ALA A 7 -4.12 14.43 -13.24
CA ALA A 7 -4.03 13.32 -12.31
C ALA A 7 -4.32 11.96 -12.98
N ARG A 8 -5.35 11.88 -13.83
CA ARG A 8 -5.65 10.64 -14.58
C ARG A 8 -4.53 10.24 -15.52
N ARG A 9 -3.86 11.21 -16.15
CA ARG A 9 -2.71 10.93 -17.03
C ARG A 9 -1.53 10.36 -16.27
N GLN A 10 -1.26 10.84 -15.04
CA GLN A 10 -0.21 10.27 -14.20
C GLN A 10 -0.55 8.84 -13.74
N LEU A 11 -1.82 8.58 -13.40
CA LEU A 11 -2.28 7.25 -13.02
C LEU A 11 -2.21 6.22 -14.17
N ALA A 12 -2.30 6.66 -15.44
CA ALA A 12 -2.28 5.77 -16.60
C ALA A 12 -0.96 5.01 -16.77
N GLY A 13 0.12 5.47 -16.15
CA GLY A 13 1.43 4.79 -16.16
C GLY A 13 1.68 3.90 -14.93
N LEU A 14 0.68 3.72 -14.06
CA LEU A 14 0.81 2.92 -12.84
C LEU A 14 -0.03 1.65 -12.93
N ASP A 15 0.55 0.53 -12.53
CA ASP A 15 -0.21 -0.68 -12.26
C ASP A 15 -0.99 -0.50 -10.96
N LEU A 16 -2.32 -0.53 -11.06
CA LEU A 16 -3.21 -0.34 -9.93
C LEU A 16 -3.54 -1.68 -9.28
N VAL A 17 -3.38 -1.76 -7.96
CA VAL A 17 -3.84 -2.91 -7.17
C VAL A 17 -5.34 -2.75 -6.88
N PRO A 18 -6.21 -3.64 -7.37
CA PRO A 18 -7.65 -3.52 -7.15
C PRO A 18 -8.02 -3.78 -5.69
N VAL A 19 -8.91 -2.95 -5.14
CA VAL A 19 -9.52 -3.19 -3.84
C VAL A 19 -10.58 -4.27 -3.99
N SER A 20 -10.23 -5.50 -3.63
CA SER A 20 -11.09 -6.67 -3.70
C SER A 20 -11.55 -7.14 -2.32
N ALA A 21 -12.63 -7.91 -2.24
CA ALA A 21 -13.09 -8.48 -0.97
C ALA A 21 -12.00 -9.33 -0.25
N PRO A 22 -11.20 -10.17 -0.96
CA PRO A 22 -10.06 -10.84 -0.34
C PRO A 22 -9.02 -9.88 0.25
N MET A 23 -8.74 -8.78 -0.44
CA MET A 23 -7.81 -7.74 0.04
C MET A 23 -8.35 -7.04 1.29
N VAL A 24 -9.64 -6.72 1.34
CA VAL A 24 -10.28 -6.14 2.53
C VAL A 24 -10.20 -7.12 3.71
N GLY A 25 -10.44 -8.41 3.47
CA GLY A 25 -10.27 -9.45 4.50
C GLY A 25 -8.83 -9.64 4.96
N LEU A 26 -7.83 -9.34 4.11
CA LEU A 26 -6.43 -9.29 4.53
C LEU A 26 -6.15 -8.04 5.37
N ALA A 27 -6.67 -6.87 4.97
CA ALA A 27 -6.51 -5.61 5.69
C ALA A 27 -7.02 -5.70 7.15
N THR A 28 -8.15 -6.39 7.38
CA THR A 28 -8.67 -6.58 8.74
C THR A 28 -7.77 -7.46 9.63
N ARG A 29 -6.92 -8.31 9.04
CA ARG A 29 -5.98 -9.16 9.79
C ARG A 29 -4.67 -8.46 10.10
N VAL A 30 -4.12 -7.72 9.12
CA VAL A 30 -2.78 -7.12 9.23
C VAL A 30 -2.79 -5.77 9.94
N GLY A 31 -3.93 -5.07 9.97
CA GLY A 31 -4.06 -3.75 10.58
C GLY A 31 -3.92 -3.72 12.10
N GLY A 32 -4.20 -4.83 12.79
CA GLY A 32 -4.39 -4.81 14.25
C GLY A 32 -5.46 -3.79 14.69
N SER A 33 -5.68 -3.63 16.00
CA SER A 33 -6.73 -2.73 16.53
C SER A 33 -6.33 -1.26 16.63
N GLN A 34 -5.06 -0.92 16.37
CA GLN A 34 -4.51 0.43 16.59
C GLN A 34 -3.97 1.10 15.32
N GLN A 35 -3.93 0.42 14.16
CA GLN A 35 -3.49 1.07 12.93
C GLN A 35 -4.65 1.79 12.24
N PRO A 36 -4.38 2.94 11.60
CA PRO A 36 -5.36 3.58 10.72
C PRO A 36 -5.81 2.63 9.60
N THR A 37 -7.10 2.67 9.25
CA THR A 37 -7.67 1.84 8.17
C THR A 37 -6.89 1.94 6.87
N LEU A 38 -6.40 3.14 6.52
CA LEU A 38 -5.61 3.33 5.31
C LEU A 38 -4.27 2.58 5.36
N THR A 39 -3.58 2.57 6.51
CA THR A 39 -2.35 1.81 6.70
C THR A 39 -2.59 0.31 6.53
N ALA A 40 -3.69 -0.21 7.08
CA ALA A 40 -4.07 -1.61 6.92
C ALA A 40 -4.34 -1.98 5.44
N VAL A 41 -5.01 -1.09 4.70
CA VAL A 41 -5.25 -1.28 3.26
C VAL A 41 -3.95 -1.21 2.47
N GLN A 42 -3.06 -0.26 2.76
CA GLN A 42 -1.75 -0.12 2.10
C GLN A 42 -0.85 -1.34 2.35
N LEU A 43 -0.85 -1.85 3.59
CA LEU A 43 -0.11 -3.06 3.93
C LEU A 43 -0.68 -4.29 3.23
N ALA A 44 -2.01 -4.44 3.21
CA ALA A 44 -2.67 -5.51 2.46
C ALA A 44 -2.41 -5.43 0.95
N SER A 45 -2.35 -4.22 0.36
CA SER A 45 -1.95 -4.03 -1.04
C SER A 45 -0.53 -4.53 -1.28
N ALA A 46 0.42 -4.17 -0.42
CA ALA A 46 1.81 -4.58 -0.59
C ALA A 46 1.97 -6.11 -0.47
N LEU A 47 1.23 -6.72 0.46
CA LEU A 47 1.23 -8.16 0.65
C LEU A 47 0.58 -8.94 -0.49
N SER A 48 -0.45 -8.38 -1.15
CA SER A 48 -1.10 -9.07 -2.27
C SER A 48 -0.23 -9.19 -3.51
N VAL A 49 0.81 -8.35 -3.63
CA VAL A 49 1.80 -8.37 -4.73
C VAL A 49 3.19 -8.78 -4.27
N ARG A 50 3.31 -9.37 -3.06
CA ARG A 50 4.59 -9.65 -2.39
C ARG A 50 5.62 -10.31 -3.29
N ASP A 51 5.21 -11.30 -4.09
CA ASP A 51 6.13 -12.08 -4.92
C ASP A 51 6.79 -11.27 -6.05
N GLY A 52 6.20 -10.13 -6.42
CA GLY A 52 6.75 -9.18 -7.40
C GLY A 52 7.22 -7.85 -6.78
N LEU A 53 7.15 -7.70 -5.46
CA LEU A 53 7.40 -6.43 -4.79
C LEU A 53 8.91 -6.22 -4.55
N ALA A 54 9.51 -5.27 -5.26
CA ALA A 54 10.90 -4.89 -5.03
C ALA A 54 11.10 -4.12 -3.71
N ALA A 55 10.21 -3.17 -3.40
CA ALA A 55 10.21 -2.41 -2.15
C ALA A 55 8.85 -1.71 -1.94
N LEU A 56 8.44 -1.58 -0.67
CA LEU A 56 7.43 -0.63 -0.26
C LEU A 56 8.10 0.71 0.10
N VAL A 57 7.80 1.75 -0.67
CA VAL A 57 8.37 3.09 -0.48
C VAL A 57 7.33 3.99 0.19
N ALA A 58 7.63 4.54 1.37
CA ALA A 58 6.74 5.47 2.06
C ALA A 58 7.50 6.46 2.97
N CYS A 59 6.90 7.62 3.21
CA CYS A 59 7.38 8.56 4.26
C CYS A 59 6.78 8.23 5.64
N ASP A 60 5.67 7.48 5.68
CA ASP A 60 5.01 7.11 6.93
C ASP A 60 5.79 5.98 7.63
N ARG A 61 6.49 6.33 8.71
CA ARG A 61 7.27 5.38 9.51
C ARG A 61 6.42 4.25 10.09
N ARG A 62 5.15 4.50 10.45
CA ARG A 62 4.28 3.47 11.03
C ARG A 62 3.96 2.40 9.99
N LEU A 63 3.72 2.80 8.74
CA LEU A 63 3.53 1.87 7.62
C LEU A 63 4.80 1.07 7.34
N LEU A 64 5.97 1.72 7.32
CA LEU A 64 7.23 1.03 7.07
C LEU A 64 7.54 0.00 8.16
N GLU A 65 7.34 0.33 9.44
CA GLU A 65 7.56 -0.63 10.53
C GLU A 65 6.57 -1.82 10.45
N ALA A 66 5.30 -1.57 10.12
CA ALA A 66 4.32 -2.64 9.91
C ALA A 66 4.69 -3.55 8.72
N ALA A 67 5.19 -2.97 7.63
CA ALA A 67 5.67 -3.73 6.48
C ALA A 67 6.94 -4.54 6.80
N LYS A 68 7.84 -4.01 7.63
CA LYS A 68 9.00 -4.76 8.13
C LYS A 68 8.60 -5.96 8.99
N SER A 69 7.59 -5.83 9.85
CA SER A 69 7.11 -6.98 10.65
C SER A 69 6.53 -8.09 9.79
N GLU A 70 6.03 -7.74 8.60
CA GLU A 70 5.56 -8.69 7.58
C GLU A 70 6.68 -9.17 6.63
N HIS A 71 7.94 -8.80 6.93
CA HIS A 71 9.14 -9.15 6.17
C HIS A 71 9.11 -8.63 4.73
N LEU A 72 8.51 -7.46 4.51
CA LEU A 72 8.57 -6.78 3.22
C LEU A 72 9.84 -5.91 3.12
N PRO A 73 10.47 -5.82 1.94
CA PRO A 73 11.51 -4.82 1.68
C PRO A 73 10.90 -3.42 1.75
N VAL A 74 11.56 -2.49 2.44
CA VAL A 74 11.06 -1.13 2.66
C VAL A 74 12.11 -0.06 2.38
N MET A 75 11.67 1.10 1.90
CA MET A 75 12.52 2.27 1.66
C MET A 75 11.80 3.58 2.01
N THR A 76 12.56 4.60 2.35
CA THR A 76 12.08 5.99 2.42
C THR A 76 12.50 6.74 1.16
N PRO A 77 11.65 7.60 0.57
CA PRO A 77 12.07 8.51 -0.49
C PRO A 77 13.27 9.37 -0.06
N ILE A 78 14.22 9.58 -0.97
CA ILE A 78 15.35 10.50 -0.80
C ILE A 78 14.97 11.94 -1.12
#